data_AF-A0A958VFY0-F1
#
_entry.id   AF-A0A958VFY0-F1
#
_cell.length_a   1.000
_cell.length_b   1.000
_cell.length_c   1.000
_cell.angle_alpha   90.00
_cell.angle_beta   90.00
_cell.angle_gamma   90.00
#
_symmetry.space_group_name_H-M   'P 1'
#
loop_
_entity.id
_entity.type
_entity.pdbx_description
1 polymer ?
#
loop_
_entity_poly.entity_id
_entity_poly.type
_entity_poly.pdbx_seq_one_letter_code
_entity_poly.pdbx_strand_id
1 'polypeptide(L)'
;MNYVIYVGENCHDCFKVSKTVVEMGLDIPMKNIDKGENPPIDLFILPALFSEDGDLKAYGLDIVNFLKDPKNGAKKRSFLKRIFGGF
;
A
#
# COMPACT_ATOMS: atom_id res chain seq x y z
N MET A 1 5.30 9.07 7.08
CA MET A 1 4.73 9.50 5.79
C MET A 1 3.45 8.72 5.54
N ASN A 2 2.50 9.36 4.85
CA ASN A 2 1.26 8.73 4.39
C ASN A 2 1.48 8.18 2.99
N TYR A 3 0.96 6.98 2.75
CA TYR A 3 1.08 6.30 1.48
C TYR A 3 -0.26 5.70 1.08
N VAL A 4 -0.41 5.42 -0.20
CA VAL A 4 -1.54 4.68 -0.78
C VAL A 4 -0.97 3.63 -1.72
N ILE A 5 -1.51 2.41 -1.68
CA ILE A 5 -1.14 1.36 -2.63
C ILE A 5 -2.31 1.18 -3.59
N TYR A 6 -2.04 1.33 -4.88
CA TYR A 6 -2.97 0.96 -5.92
C TYR A 6 -2.72 -0.49 -6.34
N VAL A 7 -3.80 -1.26 -6.41
CA VAL A 7 -3.83 -2.68 -6.76
C VAL A 7 -4.85 -2.93 -7.86
N GLY A 8 -4.81 -4.13 -8.43
CA GLY A 8 -5.82 -4.62 -9.39
C GLY A 8 -6.21 -6.06 -9.10
N GLU A 9 -7.27 -6.52 -9.75
CA GLU A 9 -7.68 -7.90 -9.81
C GLU A 9 -6.68 -8.74 -10.61
N ASN A 10 -6.61 -10.04 -10.31
CA ASN A 10 -5.67 -10.99 -10.95
C ASN A 10 -4.18 -10.58 -10.88
N CYS A 11 -3.81 -9.73 -9.93
CA CYS A 11 -2.44 -9.27 -9.71
C CYS A 11 -1.71 -10.17 -8.69
N HIS A 12 -0.74 -10.95 -9.16
CA HIS A 12 0.03 -11.87 -8.30
C HIS A 12 0.82 -11.13 -7.20
N ASP A 13 1.54 -10.08 -7.58
CA ASP A 13 2.38 -9.31 -6.63
C ASP A 13 1.55 -8.53 -5.61
N CYS A 14 0.30 -8.17 -5.95
CA CYS A 14 -0.60 -7.44 -5.07
C CYS A 14 -0.92 -8.24 -3.80
N PHE A 15 -1.03 -9.57 -3.90
CA PHE A 15 -1.24 -10.42 -2.73
C PHE A 15 -0.04 -10.36 -1.77
N LYS A 16 1.18 -10.46 -2.30
CA LYS A 16 2.41 -10.47 -1.50
C LYS A 16 2.67 -9.12 -0.82
N VAL A 17 2.44 -8.02 -1.53
CA VAL A 17 2.51 -6.67 -0.96
C VAL A 17 1.43 -6.48 0.11
N SER A 18 0.18 -6.90 -0.16
CA SER A 18 -0.92 -6.79 0.81
C SER A 18 -0.63 -7.52 2.11
N LYS A 19 -0.14 -8.76 2.01
CA LYS A 19 0.28 -9.56 3.15
C LYS A 19 1.37 -8.86 3.96
N THR A 20 2.39 -8.32 3.28
CA THR A 20 3.49 -7.58 3.92
C THR A 20 2.99 -6.38 4.74
N VAL A 21 2.08 -5.57 4.18
CA VAL A 21 1.51 -4.40 4.87
C VAL A 21 0.78 -4.81 6.15
N VAL A 22 0.03 -5.91 6.10
CA VAL A 22 -0.70 -6.46 7.26
C VAL A 22 0.28 -6.99 8.32
N GLU A 23 1.26 -7.81 7.93
CA GLU A 23 2.25 -8.40 8.83
C GLU A 23 3.10 -7.33 9.53
N MET A 24 3.44 -6.26 8.82
CA MET A 24 4.17 -5.12 9.38
C MET A 24 3.28 -4.18 10.21
N GLY A 25 1.96 -4.40 10.24
CA GLY A 25 1.00 -3.59 10.97
C GLY A 25 0.93 -2.15 10.45
N LEU A 26 1.09 -1.95 9.14
CA LEU A 26 1.09 -0.62 8.52
C LEU A 26 -0.35 -0.15 8.23
N ASP A 27 -0.59 1.16 8.38
CA ASP A 27 -1.86 1.82 8.06
C ASP A 27 -1.76 2.46 6.68
N ILE A 28 -1.74 1.61 5.65
CA ILE A 28 -1.65 2.03 4.25
C ILE A 28 -2.93 1.58 3.55
N PRO A 29 -3.80 2.51 3.10
CA PRO A 29 -4.98 2.16 2.30
C PRO A 29 -4.57 1.50 0.98
N MET A 30 -5.36 0.50 0.59
CA MET A 30 -5.25 -0.18 -0.69
C MET A 30 -6.47 0.15 -1.54
N LYS A 31 -6.24 0.65 -2.75
CA LYS A 31 -7.26 1.10 -3.69
C LYS A 31 -7.23 0.23 -4.93
N ASN A 32 -8.37 -0.38 -5.28
CA ASN A 32 -8.45 -1.28 -6.43
C ASN A 32 -8.91 -0.52 -7.68
N ILE A 33 -8.02 -0.41 -8.68
CA ILE A 33 -8.31 0.37 -9.89
C ILE A 33 -9.39 -0.26 -10.76
N ASP A 34 -9.54 -1.60 -10.74
CA ASP A 34 -10.58 -2.30 -11.48
C ASP A 34 -11.98 -2.09 -10.85
N LYS A 35 -12.02 -1.50 -9.65
CA LYS A 35 -13.26 -1.11 -8.96
C LYS A 35 -13.53 0.39 -9.02
N GLY A 36 -12.87 1.11 -9.94
CA GLY A 36 -13.10 2.54 -10.19
C GLY A 36 -12.23 3.48 -9.36
N GLU A 37 -11.23 2.98 -8.64
CA GLU A 37 -10.26 3.84 -7.96
C GLU A 37 -9.25 4.43 -8.96
N ASN A 38 -9.02 5.74 -8.88
CA ASN A 38 -8.16 6.44 -9.82
C ASN A 38 -6.78 6.74 -9.20
N PRO A 39 -5.69 6.21 -9.77
CA PRO A 39 -4.33 6.59 -9.42
C PRO A 39 -3.98 8.00 -9.94
N PRO A 40 -2.92 8.65 -9.40
CA PRO A 40 -2.48 9.97 -9.86
C PRO A 40 -2.00 10.00 -11.33
N ILE A 41 -1.57 8.86 -11.86
CA ILE A 41 -1.12 8.66 -13.24
C ILE A 41 -1.61 7.30 -13.74
N ASP A 42 -1.70 7.12 -15.06
CA ASP A 42 -2.01 5.81 -15.66
C ASP A 42 -0.96 4.77 -15.27
N LEU A 43 -1.42 3.60 -14.81
CA LEU A 43 -0.57 2.53 -14.32
C LEU A 43 -0.52 1.38 -15.31
N PHE A 44 0.69 1.02 -15.74
CA PHE A 44 0.95 -0.17 -16.55
C PHE A 44 1.36 -1.39 -15.70
N ILE A 45 1.79 -1.16 -14.46
CA ILE A 45 2.30 -2.18 -13.55
C ILE A 45 1.65 -2.00 -12.18
N LEU A 46 1.23 -3.11 -11.57
CA LEU A 46 0.63 -3.17 -10.24
C LEU A 46 1.34 -4.23 -9.38
N PRO A 47 1.33 -4.09 -8.05
CA PRO A 47 0.86 -2.93 -7.28
C PRO A 47 1.77 -1.71 -7.46
N ALA A 48 1.27 -0.51 -7.14
CA ALA A 48 2.03 0.74 -7.17
C ALA A 48 1.85 1.52 -5.87
N LEU A 49 2.95 1.93 -5.22
CA LEU A 49 2.97 2.71 -3.99
C LEU A 49 3.15 4.18 -4.33
N PHE A 50 2.22 5.01 -3.87
CA PHE A 50 2.28 6.46 -3.98
C PHE A 50 2.39 7.12 -2.62
N SER A 51 3.09 8.25 -2.53
CA SER A 51 2.87 9.19 -1.42
C SER A 51 1.49 9.83 -1.54
N GLU A 52 0.99 10.39 -0.43
CA GLU A 52 -0.26 11.17 -0.42
C GLU A 52 -0.22 12.35 -1.41
N ASP A 53 0.97 12.92 -1.66
CA ASP A 53 1.17 14.01 -2.64
C ASP A 53 1.14 13.54 -4.11
N GLY A 54 1.01 12.24 -4.37
CA GLY A 54 0.91 11.68 -5.72
C GLY A 54 2.24 11.28 -6.36
N ASP A 55 3.35 11.27 -5.62
CA ASP A 55 4.62 10.76 -6.14
C ASP A 55 4.64 9.23 -6.13
N LEU A 56 5.00 8.62 -7.26
CA LEU A 56 5.31 7.19 -7.32
C LEU A 56 6.58 6.91 -6.52
N LYS A 57 6.52 5.97 -5.57
CA LYS A 57 7.66 5.58 -4.72
C LYS A 57 8.23 4.21 -5.08
N ALA A 58 7.38 3.26 -5.46
CA ALA A 58 7.78 1.92 -5.88
C ALA A 58 6.64 1.19 -6.60
N TYR A 59 6.96 0.12 -7.33
CA TYR A 59 6.00 -0.78 -7.97
C TYR A 59 6.37 -2.24 -7.76
N GLY A 60 5.43 -3.16 -7.98
CA GLY A 60 5.67 -4.60 -7.86
C GLY A 60 6.14 -4.99 -6.46
N LEU A 61 7.12 -5.89 -6.41
CA LEU A 61 7.73 -6.33 -5.15
C LEU A 61 8.70 -5.32 -4.54
N ASP A 62 9.16 -4.30 -5.27
CA ASP A 62 10.06 -3.27 -4.73
C ASP A 62 9.38 -2.45 -3.63
N ILE A 63 8.05 -2.41 -3.62
CA ILE A 63 7.25 -1.86 -2.53
C ILE A 63 7.63 -2.50 -1.19
N VAL A 64 7.91 -3.80 -1.15
CA VAL A 64 8.29 -4.49 0.09
C VAL A 64 9.62 -3.97 0.62
N ASN A 65 10.61 -3.79 -0.26
CA ASN A 65 11.92 -3.26 0.12
C ASN A 65 11.78 -1.80 0.59
N PHE A 66 11.01 -1.00 -0.13
CA PHE A 66 10.71 0.38 0.24
C PHE A 66 10.06 0.48 1.64
N LEU A 67 9.04 -0.34 1.92
CA LEU A 67 8.33 -0.29 3.20
C LEU A 67 9.17 -0.80 4.39
N LYS A 68 10.11 -1.70 4.13
CA LYS A 68 11.03 -2.23 5.16
C LYS A 68 12.12 -1.25 5.57
N ASP A 69 12.49 -0.31 4.69
CA ASP A 69 13.48 0.70 5.04
C ASP A 69 12.89 1.71 6.05
N PRO A 70 13.42 1.78 7.29
CA PRO A 70 12.90 2.68 8.32
C PRO A 70 12.95 4.16 7.92
N LYS A 71 13.85 4.55 7.00
CA LYS A 71 13.98 5.93 6.52
C LYS A 71 12.73 6.42 5.79
N ASN A 72 11.94 5.51 5.24
CA ASN A 72 10.71 5.83 4.51
C ASN A 72 9.51 6.06 5.44
N GLY A 73 9.63 5.74 6.74
CA GLY A 73 8.71 6.20 7.79
C GLY A 73 7.24 5.87 7.58
N ALA A 74 6.91 4.69 7.03
CA ALA A 74 5.52 4.25 6.86
C ALA A 74 4.77 4.20 8.20
N LYS A 75 3.57 4.79 8.26
CA LYS A 75 2.77 4.84 9.49
C LYS A 75 2.31 3.44 9.91
N LYS A 76 2.48 3.14 11.20
CA LYS A 76 1.93 1.93 11.83
C LYS A 76 0.49 2.17 12.26
N ARG A 77 -0.35 1.13 12.21
CA ARG A 77 -1.70 1.16 12.77
C ARG A 77 -1.62 1.46 14.26
N SER A 78 -2.44 2.41 14.70
CA SER A 78 -2.58 2.71 16.12
C SER A 78 -3.06 1.46 16.87
N PHE A 79 -2.46 1.17 18.03
CA PHE A 79 -2.79 0.04 18.89
C PHE A 79 -4.27 0.02 19.29
N LEU A 80 -4.89 1.20 19.46
CA LEU A 80 -6.33 1.36 19.74
C LEU A 80 -7.20 0.85 18.59
N LYS A 81 -6.83 1.11 17.33
CA LYS A 81 -7.59 0.65 16.14
C LYS A 81 -7.56 -0.89 16.01
N ARG A 82 -6.53 -1.56 16.55
CA ARG A 82 -6.41 -3.03 16.57
C ARG A 82 -7.30 -3.69 17.63
N ILE A 83 -7.55 -3.03 18.75
CA ILE A 83 -8.37 -3.56 19.85
C ILE A 83 -9.85 -3.21 19.68
N PHE A 84 -10.17 -2.04 19.14
CA PHE A 84 -11.55 -1.55 19.04
C PHE A 84 -12.16 -1.56 17.63
N GLY A 85 -11.39 -1.91 16.59
CA GLY A 85 -11.85 -1.94 15.19
C GLY A 85 -12.31 -3.31 14.68
N GLY A 86 -12.55 -4.26 15.58
CA GLY A 86 -13.04 -5.61 15.28
C GLY A 86 -14.49 -5.81 15.73
N PHE A 87 -15.40 -4.99 15.22
CA PHE A 87 -16.86 -5.19 15.27
C PHE A 87 -17.45 -4.77 13.93
#